data_AF-A0A553C7L7-F1
#
_entry.id   AF-A0A553C7L7-F1
#
_cell.length_a   1.000
_cell.length_b   1.000
_cell.length_c   1.000
_cell.angle_alpha   90.00
_cell.angle_beta   90.00
_cell.angle_gamma   90.00
#
_symmetry.space_group_name_H-M   'P 1'
#
loop_
_entity.id
_entity.type
_entity.pdbx_description
1 polymer ?
#
loop_
_entity_poly.entity_id
_entity_poly.type
_entity_poly.pdbx_seq_one_letter_code
_entity_poly.pdbx_strand_id
1 'polypeptide(L)' 'MKAIKQIIDIENHTFTVVLPKDFTAKRVEVIILPSDPEDDIPQWQQEESERRYNDYLQNPEIAILNEDFMKKLDAL' A
#
# COMPACT_ATOMS: atom_id res chain seq x y z
N MET A 1 -12.07 -11.96 -14.87
CA MET A 1 -11.43 -10.88 -15.65
C MET A 1 -9.97 -11.25 -15.87
N LYS A 2 -9.44 -11.13 -17.10
CA LYS A 2 -8.00 -11.29 -17.33
C LYS A 2 -7.33 -9.93 -17.09
N ALA A 3 -6.51 -9.82 -16.06
CA ALA A 3 -5.72 -8.62 -15.79
C ALA A 3 -4.35 -8.75 -16.47
N ILE A 4 -3.85 -7.64 -17.03
CA ILE A 4 -2.50 -7.54 -17.59
C ILE A 4 -1.70 -6.67 -16.61
N LYS A 5 -0.64 -7.23 -16.02
CA LYS A 5 0.34 -6.47 -15.23
C LYS A 5 1.64 -6.41 -16.03
N GLN A 6 2.07 -5.20 -16.35
CA GLN A 6 3.36 -4.95 -17.01
C GLN A 6 4.15 -3.96 -16.14
N ILE A 7 5.44 -4.19 -16.00
CA ILE A 7 6.39 -3.23 -15.44
C ILE A 7 6.98 -2.50 -16.66
N ILE A 8 6.88 -1.18 -16.68
CA ILE A 8 7.28 -0.37 -17.83
C ILE A 8 8.22 0.72 -17.34
N ASP A 9 9.40 0.80 -17.94
CA ASP A 9 10.35 1.88 -17.68
C ASP A 9 9.84 3.19 -18.28
N ILE A 10 10.04 4.30 -17.56
CA ILE A 10 9.61 5.62 -18.01
C ILE A 10 10.77 6.32 -18.71
N GLU A 11 10.57 6.68 -19.98
CA GLU A 11 11.50 7.53 -20.74
C GLU A 11 10.82 8.86 -21.07
N ASN A 12 11.48 9.98 -20.76
CA ASN A 12 10.96 11.33 -21.03
C ASN A 12 9.51 11.55 -20.51
N HIS A 13 9.20 11.07 -19.30
CA HIS A 13 7.88 11.17 -18.68
C HIS A 13 6.74 10.52 -19.50
N THR A 14 7.08 9.60 -20.40
CA THR A 14 6.13 8.96 -21.30
C THR A 14 6.29 7.44 -21.25
N PHE A 15 5.19 6.72 -21.42
CA PHE A 15 5.20 5.27 -21.64
C PHE A 15 4.09 4.89 -22.63
N THR A 16 4.23 3.74 -23.29
CA THR A 16 3.24 3.20 -24.23
C THR A 16 2.83 1.80 -23.82
N VAL A 17 1.52 1.55 -23.74
CA VAL A 17 0.97 0.21 -23.48
C VAL A 17 0.39 -0.35 -24.78
N VAL A 18 0.92 -1.48 -25.25
CA VAL A 18 0.37 -2.21 -26.38
C VAL A 18 -0.41 -3.42 -25.87
N LEU A 19 -1.71 -3.45 -26.16
CA LEU A 19 -2.59 -4.55 -25.75
C LEU A 19 -2.44 -5.75 -26.71
N PRO A 20 -2.53 -7.00 -26.20
CA PRO A 20 -2.55 -8.20 -27.04
C PRO A 20 -3.69 -8.18 -28.06
N LYS A 21 -3.48 -8.80 -29.23
CA LYS A 21 -4.48 -8.84 -30.32
C LYS A 21 -5.80 -9.51 -29.91
N ASP A 22 -5.77 -10.40 -28.92
CA ASP A 22 -6.93 -11.13 -28.38
C ASP A 22 -7.57 -10.44 -27.17
N PHE A 23 -7.12 -9.23 -26.80
CA PHE A 23 -7.74 -8.45 -25.74
C PHE A 23 -9.03 -7.77 -26.24
N THR A 24 -10.19 -8.26 -25.79
CA THR A 24 -11.51 -7.87 -26.34
C THR A 24 -12.29 -6.86 -25.48
N ALA A 25 -11.74 -6.40 -24.35
CA ALA A 25 -12.47 -5.49 -23.46
C ALA A 25 -12.62 -4.09 -24.08
N LYS A 26 -13.82 -3.50 -23.94
CA LYS A 26 -14.14 -2.17 -24.49
C LYS A 26 -13.62 -1.01 -23.64
N ARG A 27 -13.28 -1.25 -22.38
CA ARG A 27 -12.79 -0.25 -21.42
C ARG A 27 -11.68 -0.84 -20.59
N VAL A 28 -10.65 -0.05 -20.35
CA VAL A 28 -9.52 -0.36 -19.48
C VAL A 28 -9.39 0.76 -18.46
N GLU A 29 -9.12 0.39 -17.21
CA GLU A 29 -8.72 1.30 -16.16
C GLU A 29 -7.19 1.21 -16.01
N VAL A 30 -6.52 2.37 -15.95
CA VAL A 30 -5.06 2.45 -15.81
C VAL A 30 -4.77 3.15 -14.49
N ILE A 31 -4.03 2.48 -13.61
CA ILE A 31 -3.54 3.03 -12.36
C ILE A 31 -2.02 3.17 -12.49
N ILE A 32 -1.51 4.39 -12.33
CA ILE A 32 -0.08 4.70 -12.40
C ILE A 32 0.38 4.97 -10.98
N LEU A 33 1.32 4.15 -10.50
CA LEU A 33 1.97 4.32 -9.21
C LEU A 33 3.48 4.32 -9.46
N PRO A 34 4.24 5.23 -8.86
CA PRO A 34 5.70 5.13 -8.87
C PRO A 34 6.11 3.80 -8.22
N SER A 35 7.06 3.10 -8.83
CA SER A 35 7.58 1.83 -8.29
C SER A 35 8.43 2.06 -7.05
N ASP A 36 9.14 3.19 -7.03
CA ASP A 36 9.85 3.73 -5.88
C ASP A 36 9.15 5.04 -5.50
N PRO A 37 8.07 5.00 -4.71
CA PRO A 37 7.61 6.23 -4.09
C PRO A 37 8.80 6.84 -3.35
N GLU A 38 8.99 8.17 -3.43
CA GLU A 38 9.77 8.84 -2.39
C GLU A 38 9.20 8.34 -1.05
N ASP A 39 10.08 7.82 -0.18
CA ASP A 39 9.76 7.39 1.19
C ASP A 39 9.37 8.61 2.06
N ASP A 40 8.55 9.50 1.52
CA ASP A 40 7.93 10.61 2.21
C ASP A 40 6.76 10.06 3.03
N ILE A 41 7.08 9.19 3.99
CA ILE A 41 6.23 8.99 5.15
C ILE A 41 6.09 10.39 5.77
N PRO A 42 4.89 10.99 5.81
CA PRO A 42 4.73 12.32 6.35
C PRO A 42 5.29 12.40 7.78
N GLN A 43 5.92 13.53 8.15
CA GLN A 43 6.54 13.70 9.47
C GLN A 43 5.59 13.35 10.61
N TRP A 44 4.31 13.76 10.52
CA TRP A 44 3.30 13.43 11.53
C TRP A 44 3.13 11.92 11.74
N GLN A 45 3.29 11.12 10.68
CA GLN A 45 3.13 9.67 10.74
C GLN A 45 4.37 9.02 11.36
N GLN A 46 5.56 9.57 11.09
CA GLN A 46 6.80 9.16 11.76
C GLN A 46 6.74 9.48 13.27
N GLU A 47 6.34 10.71 13.61
CA GLU A 47 6.18 11.17 14.99
C GLU A 47 5.15 10.34 15.77
N GLU A 48 3.99 10.05 15.16
CA GLU A 48 2.96 9.22 15.80
C GLU A 48 3.42 7.77 16.00
N SER A 49 4.18 7.22 15.04
CA SER A 49 4.76 5.88 15.17
C SER A 49 5.79 5.83 16.31
N GLU A 50 6.68 6.81 16.41
CA GLU A 50 7.67 6.91 17.47
C GLU A 50 7.03 7.13 18.84
N ARG A 51 6.02 8.00 18.93
CA ARG A 51 5.22 8.21 20.15
C ARG A 51 4.61 6.91 20.64
N ARG A 52 3.92 6.17 19.76
CA ARG A 52 3.32 4.87 20.11
C ARG A 52 4.36 3.85 20.54
N TYR A 53 5.49 3.77 19.84
CA TYR A 53 6.58 2.87 20.21
C TYR A 53 7.09 3.16 21.62
N ASN A 54 7.32 4.42 21.95
CA ASN A 54 7.74 4.83 23.28
C ASN A 54 6.66 4.55 24.35
N ASP A 55 5.39 4.79 24.05
CA ASP A 55 4.28 4.45 24.95
C ASP A 55 4.23 2.94 25.24
N TYR A 56 4.45 2.10 24.22
CA TYR A 56 4.52 0.64 24.39
C TYR A 56 5.72 0.21 25.24
N LEU A 57 6.90 0.80 25.03
CA LEU A 57 8.08 0.48 25.83
C LEU A 57 7.88 0.79 27.31
N GLN A 58 7.18 1.89 27.62
CA GLN A 58 6.89 2.29 29.00
C GLN A 58 5.72 1.52 29.61
N ASN A 59 4.74 1.10 28.79
CA ASN A 59 3.59 0.32 29.24
C ASN A 59 3.27 -0.82 28.26
N PRO A 60 3.94 -1.97 28.40
CA PRO A 60 3.74 -3.13 27.52
C PRO A 60 2.32 -3.71 27.56
N GLU A 61 1.53 -3.45 28.61
CA GLU A 61 0.16 -3.94 28.73
C GLU A 61 -0.81 -3.32 27.69
N ILE A 62 -0.44 -2.18 27.08
CA ILE A 62 -1.18 -1.59 25.96
C ILE A 62 -1.22 -2.56 24.76
N ALA A 63 -0.20 -3.40 24.58
CA ALA A 63 -0.20 -4.42 23.52
C ALA A 63 -1.23 -5.53 23.77
N ILE A 64 -1.51 -5.85 25.05
CA ILE A 64 -2.50 -6.87 25.44
C ILE A 64 -3.92 -6.42 25.06
N LEU A 65 -4.23 -5.12 25.20
CA LEU A 65 -5.49 -4.52 24.72
C LEU A 65 -5.68 -4.68 23.21
N ASN A 66 -4.59 -4.67 22.42
CA ASN A 66 -4.62 -4.89 20.98
C ASN A 66 -4.82 -6.37 20.63
N GLU A 67 -4.19 -7.31 21.33
CA GLU A 67 -4.43 -8.75 21.11
C GLU A 67 -5.89 -9.14 21.38
N ASP A 68 -6.47 -8.65 22.46
CA ASP A 68 -7.88 -8.91 22.79
C ASP A 68 -8.85 -8.26 21.79
N PHE A 69 -8.49 -7.11 21.23
CA PHE A 69 -9.26 -6.49 20.14
C PHE A 69 -9.17 -7.30 18.84
N MET A 70 -7.98 -7.76 18.45
CA MET A 70 -7.79 -8.59 17.25
C MET A 70 -8.52 -9.94 17.36
N LYS A 71 -8.48 -10.59 18.54
CA LYS A 71 -9.27 -11.81 18.80
C LYS A 71 -10.78 -11.60 18.64
N LYS A 72 -11.29 -10.41 18.97
CA LYS A 72 -12.72 -10.08 18.78
C LYS A 72 -13.06 -9.80 17.32
N LEU A 73 -12.12 -9.29 16.52
CA LEU A 73 -12.29 -9.11 15.08
C LEU A 73 -12.27 -10.43 14.31
N ASP A 74 -11.39 -11.36 14.67
CA ASP A 74 -11.33 -12.70 14.06
C ASP A 74 -12.58 -13.55 14.33
N ALA A 75 -13.37 -13.17 15.34
CA ALA A 75 -14.62 -13.84 15.73
C ALA A 75 -15.88 -13.27 15.03
N LEU A 76 -15.75 -12.25 14.18
CA LEU A 76 -16.80 -11.66 13.35
C LEU A 76 -16.79 -12.23 11.93
#